data_AF-A0A317ZI60-F1
#
_entry.id   AF-A0A317ZI60-F1
#
_cell.length_a   1.000
_cell.length_b   1.000
_cell.length_c   1.000
_cell.angle_alpha   90.00
_cell.angle_beta   90.00
_cell.angle_gamma   90.00
#
_symmetry.space_group_name_H-M   'P 1'
#
loop_
_entity.id
_entity.type
_entity.pdbx_description
1 polymer ?
#
loop_
_entity_poly.entity_id
_entity_poly.type
_entity_poly.pdbx_seq_one_letter_code
_entity_poly.pdbx_strand_id
1 'polypeptide(L)'
;MSPVTLPADMSALEVSEKINAVVSEAQTKNPEVAVAGTLKGYDYDAAFPVLVRNLIKPMPWISWFVLAALCGAVISSLASMLNSASTLATMDLYAKFTKEQNQAKLVKVGRTLVIVFVLLAASFAPQLNAFRSIFAYIQEFQGFISPGILAVFIFGFFSPKTPRYFGVVGIVTSVVVYGGLLLFASDIAFLNRMAITVGTVLATGLTLTILKPMAEPVKMPINDVIDLTESRFAKMAGIAVVILTIALYIIFW
;
A
#
# COMPACT_ATOMS: atom_id res chain seq x y z
N MET A 1 -0.76 -27.66 -35.13
CA MET A 1 -1.57 -26.49 -34.73
C MET A 1 -1.70 -25.59 -35.95
N SER A 2 -2.91 -25.14 -36.26
CA SER A 2 -3.10 -24.10 -37.29
C SER A 2 -2.42 -22.80 -36.83
N PRO A 3 -1.83 -22.00 -37.73
CA PRO A 3 -1.19 -20.74 -37.36
C PRO A 3 -2.19 -19.80 -36.65
N VAL A 4 -1.76 -19.19 -35.55
CA VAL A 4 -2.55 -18.16 -34.87
C VAL A 4 -2.51 -16.90 -35.73
N THR A 5 -3.64 -16.55 -36.37
CA THR A 5 -3.76 -15.30 -37.10
C THR A 5 -4.08 -14.16 -36.12
N LEU A 6 -3.20 -13.16 -36.08
CA LEU A 6 -3.38 -11.92 -35.32
C LEU A 6 -3.77 -10.80 -36.29
N PRO A 7 -5.04 -10.38 -36.34
CA PRO A 7 -5.47 -9.18 -37.05
C PRO A 7 -4.63 -7.95 -36.68
N ALA A 8 -4.38 -7.07 -37.64
CA ALA A 8 -3.48 -5.93 -37.49
C ALA A 8 -4.03 -4.81 -36.57
N ASP A 9 -5.33 -4.85 -36.27
CA ASP A 9 -6.09 -3.89 -35.47
C ASP A 9 -6.23 -4.29 -33.99
N MET A 10 -5.72 -5.45 -33.58
CA MET A 10 -5.77 -5.89 -32.19
C MET A 10 -4.89 -5.03 -31.28
N SER A 11 -5.44 -4.64 -30.12
CA SER A 11 -4.68 -3.97 -29.08
C SER A 11 -3.61 -4.88 -28.48
N ALA A 12 -2.56 -4.30 -27.88
CA ALA A 12 -1.49 -5.06 -27.22
C ALA A 12 -2.03 -5.99 -26.12
N LEU A 13 -3.13 -5.61 -25.47
CA LEU A 13 -3.83 -6.45 -24.49
C LEU A 13 -4.41 -7.71 -25.14
N GLU A 14 -5.20 -7.54 -26.20
CA GLU A 14 -5.88 -8.66 -26.86
C GLU A 14 -4.86 -9.61 -27.52
N VAL A 15 -3.77 -9.07 -28.06
CA VAL A 15 -2.64 -9.87 -28.59
C VAL A 15 -2.01 -10.71 -27.47
N SER A 16 -1.71 -10.08 -26.33
CA SER A 16 -1.09 -10.79 -25.20
C SER A 16 -2.00 -11.90 -24.66
N GLU A 17 -3.31 -11.65 -24.54
CA GLU A 17 -4.28 -12.65 -24.06
C GLU A 17 -4.41 -13.83 -25.02
N LYS A 18 -4.49 -13.58 -26.33
CA LYS A 18 -4.54 -14.64 -27.35
C LYS A 18 -3.29 -15.53 -27.32
N ILE A 19 -2.10 -14.92 -27.24
CA ILE A 19 -0.85 -15.68 -27.22
C ILE A 19 -0.77 -16.51 -25.93
N ASN A 20 -1.10 -15.91 -24.78
CA ASN A 20 -1.11 -16.63 -23.50
C ASN A 20 -2.08 -17.81 -23.49
N ALA A 21 -3.26 -17.67 -24.11
CA ALA A 21 -4.25 -18.74 -24.23
C ALA A 21 -3.71 -19.92 -25.06
N VAL A 22 -3.04 -19.63 -26.18
CA VAL A 22 -2.44 -20.67 -27.05
C VAL A 22 -1.28 -21.37 -26.36
N VAL A 23 -0.44 -20.62 -25.64
CA VAL A 23 0.66 -21.18 -24.84
C VAL A 23 0.11 -22.09 -23.73
N SER A 24 -0.97 -21.68 -23.06
CA SER A 24 -1.63 -22.50 -22.06
C SER A 24 -2.23 -23.77 -22.67
N GLU A 25 -2.89 -23.68 -23.82
CA GLU A 25 -3.44 -24.85 -24.53
C GLU A 25 -2.33 -25.83 -24.94
N ALA A 26 -1.21 -25.31 -25.45
CA ALA A 26 -0.04 -26.10 -25.81
C ALA A 26 0.57 -26.83 -24.60
N GLN A 27 0.61 -26.17 -23.44
CA GLN A 27 1.10 -26.76 -22.20
C GLN A 27 0.19 -27.87 -21.67
N THR A 28 -1.14 -27.72 -21.78
CA THR A 28 -2.08 -28.83 -21.46
C THR A 28 -1.89 -30.04 -22.36
N LYS A 29 -1.52 -29.83 -23.65
CA LYS A 29 -1.30 -30.92 -24.61
C LYS A 29 0.08 -31.56 -24.48
N ASN A 30 1.07 -30.80 -24.01
CA ASN A 30 2.42 -31.31 -23.75
C ASN A 30 2.99 -30.69 -22.45
N PRO A 31 2.86 -31.39 -21.32
CA PRO A 31 3.31 -30.89 -20.01
C PRO A 31 4.82 -30.65 -19.90
N GLU A 32 5.63 -31.20 -20.79
CA GLU A 32 7.09 -31.00 -20.81
C GLU A 32 7.51 -29.65 -21.40
N VAL A 33 6.58 -28.90 -22.02
CA VAL A 33 6.86 -27.59 -22.58
C VAL A 33 7.00 -26.57 -21.45
N ALA A 34 8.24 -26.11 -21.21
CA ALA A 34 8.53 -25.03 -20.28
C ALA A 34 8.02 -23.69 -20.82
N VAL A 35 7.05 -23.10 -20.13
CA VAL A 35 6.57 -21.75 -20.44
C VAL A 35 7.52 -20.73 -19.83
N ALA A 36 8.20 -19.95 -20.67
CA ALA A 36 9.19 -18.96 -20.24
C ALA A 36 8.56 -17.75 -19.51
N GLY A 37 7.27 -17.48 -19.70
CA GLY A 37 6.54 -16.44 -19.01
C GLY A 37 5.20 -16.11 -19.64
N THR A 38 4.40 -15.30 -18.95
CA THR A 38 3.12 -14.75 -19.43
C THR A 38 3.36 -13.38 -20.05
N LEU A 39 2.86 -13.15 -21.25
CA LEU A 39 2.94 -11.84 -21.88
C LEU A 39 1.99 -10.85 -21.18
N LYS A 40 2.52 -9.68 -20.84
CA LYS A 40 1.72 -8.52 -20.39
C LYS A 40 1.55 -7.57 -21.57
N GLY A 41 0.31 -7.30 -21.96
CA GLY A 41 0.04 -6.35 -23.06
C GLY A 41 0.58 -4.95 -22.80
N TYR A 42 0.42 -4.45 -21.56
CA TYR A 42 1.06 -3.22 -21.09
C TYR A 42 1.75 -3.49 -19.75
N ASP A 43 3.07 -3.28 -19.72
CA ASP A 43 3.88 -3.31 -18.49
C ASP A 43 4.24 -1.87 -18.09
N TYR A 44 3.33 -1.23 -17.35
CA TYR A 44 3.51 0.15 -16.90
C TYR A 44 4.65 0.29 -15.89
N ASP A 45 4.96 -0.76 -15.14
CA ASP A 45 6.01 -0.76 -14.12
C ASP A 45 7.41 -0.70 -14.77
N ALA A 46 7.56 -1.25 -15.99
CA ALA A 46 8.80 -1.20 -16.77
C ALA A 46 9.07 0.15 -17.45
N ALA A 47 8.09 1.08 -17.50
CA ALA A 47 8.21 2.33 -18.26
C ALA A 47 9.41 3.18 -17.83
N PHE A 48 9.57 3.41 -16.52
CA PHE A 48 10.66 4.23 -15.99
C PHE A 48 12.05 3.57 -16.18
N PRO A 49 12.26 2.28 -15.83
CA PRO A 49 13.52 1.58 -16.13
C PRO A 49 13.88 1.58 -17.63
N VAL A 50 12.90 1.42 -18.51
CA VAL A 50 13.11 1.45 -19.97
C VAL A 50 13.55 2.84 -20.44
N LEU A 51 12.93 3.91 -19.93
CA LEU A 51 13.35 5.28 -20.22
C LEU A 51 14.77 5.55 -19.72
N VAL A 52 15.08 5.21 -18.48
CA VAL A 52 16.43 5.33 -17.91
C VAL A 52 17.44 4.59 -18.79
N ARG A 53 17.14 3.34 -19.18
CA ARG A 53 18.01 2.54 -20.04
C ARG A 53 18.20 3.16 -21.42
N ASN A 54 17.15 3.68 -22.06
CA ASN A 54 17.25 4.14 -23.44
C ASN A 54 17.78 5.57 -23.57
N LEU A 55 17.43 6.46 -22.64
CA LEU A 55 17.82 7.87 -22.69
C LEU A 55 19.19 8.12 -22.05
N ILE A 56 19.57 7.34 -21.03
CA ILE A 56 20.80 7.61 -20.25
C ILE A 56 21.98 6.76 -20.75
N LYS A 57 21.73 5.66 -21.49
CA LYS A 57 22.78 4.82 -22.10
C LYS A 57 23.86 5.58 -22.90
N PRO A 58 23.57 6.69 -23.60
CA PRO A 58 24.61 7.49 -24.26
C PRO A 58 25.60 8.16 -23.29
N MET A 59 25.28 8.25 -21.99
CA MET A 59 26.05 8.95 -20.95
C MET A 59 26.44 7.96 -19.83
N PRO A 60 27.59 7.26 -19.96
CA PRO A 60 27.94 6.15 -19.06
C PRO A 60 28.10 6.57 -17.59
N TRP A 61 28.71 7.73 -17.30
CA TRP A 61 28.90 8.21 -15.93
C TRP A 61 27.57 8.54 -15.23
N ILE A 62 26.64 9.14 -15.95
CA ILE A 62 25.30 9.47 -15.44
C ILE A 62 24.48 8.19 -15.26
N SER A 63 24.64 7.21 -16.15
CA SER A 63 23.99 5.89 -16.01
C SER A 63 24.35 5.22 -14.68
N TRP A 64 25.64 5.19 -14.34
CA TRP A 64 26.10 4.60 -13.07
C TRP A 64 25.67 5.42 -11.86
N PHE A 65 25.69 6.75 -11.94
CA PHE A 65 25.20 7.62 -10.88
C PHE A 65 23.70 7.38 -10.61
N VAL A 66 22.88 7.38 -11.65
CA VAL A 66 21.42 7.15 -11.54
C VAL A 66 21.14 5.75 -11.01
N LEU A 67 21.85 4.73 -11.49
CA LEU A 67 21.72 3.37 -10.98
C LEU A 67 22.05 3.31 -9.48
N ALA A 68 23.17 3.90 -9.06
CA ALA A 68 23.57 3.95 -7.65
C ALA A 68 22.54 4.72 -6.79
N ALA A 69 22.03 5.84 -7.28
CA ALA A 69 21.00 6.63 -6.59
C ALA A 69 19.69 5.84 -6.43
N LEU A 70 19.23 5.14 -7.46
CA LEU A 70 18.04 4.30 -7.41
C LEU A 70 18.22 3.12 -6.45
N CYS A 71 19.35 2.41 -6.53
CA CYS A 71 19.66 1.33 -5.59
C CYS A 71 19.71 1.86 -4.14
N GLY A 72 20.37 2.99 -3.92
CA GLY A 72 20.45 3.63 -2.60
C GLY A 72 19.08 4.04 -2.06
N ALA A 73 18.23 4.65 -2.89
CA ALA A 73 16.86 5.01 -2.52
C ALA A 73 16.03 3.79 -2.13
N VAL A 74 16.06 2.73 -2.95
CA VAL A 74 15.32 1.48 -2.67
C VAL A 74 15.82 0.82 -1.38
N ILE A 75 17.14 0.67 -1.20
CA ILE A 75 17.72 0.06 0.01
C ILE A 75 17.37 0.89 1.25
N SER A 76 17.42 2.22 1.16
CA SER A 76 17.07 3.13 2.26
C SER A 76 15.59 2.98 2.67
N SER A 77 14.68 3.00 1.70
CA SER A 77 13.25 2.79 1.96
C SER A 77 12.96 1.41 2.55
N LEU A 78 13.57 0.34 2.00
CA LEU A 78 13.44 -1.01 2.53
C LEU A 78 13.95 -1.12 3.97
N ALA A 79 15.13 -0.55 4.27
CA ALA A 79 15.70 -0.54 5.60
C ALA A 79 14.77 0.17 6.61
N SER A 80 14.21 1.31 6.22
CA SER A 80 13.25 2.06 7.04
C SER A 80 11.97 1.28 7.31
N MET A 81 11.39 0.65 6.27
CA MET A 81 10.19 -0.18 6.40
C MET A 81 10.43 -1.40 7.29
N LEU A 82 11.53 -2.13 7.08
CA LEU A 82 11.89 -3.31 7.86
C LEU A 82 12.17 -2.97 9.33
N ASN A 83 12.85 -1.85 9.59
CA ASN A 83 13.09 -1.38 10.95
C ASN A 83 11.79 -1.04 11.68
N SER A 84 10.88 -0.35 10.99
CA SER A 84 9.57 0.03 11.54
C SER A 84 8.72 -1.21 11.84
N ALA A 85 8.64 -2.16 10.89
CA ALA A 85 7.94 -3.43 11.07
C ALA A 85 8.54 -4.27 12.20
N SER A 86 9.87 -4.37 12.27
CA SER A 86 10.58 -5.07 13.34
C SER A 86 10.31 -4.45 14.72
N THR A 87 10.29 -3.12 14.80
CA THR A 87 10.01 -2.41 16.05
C THR A 87 8.58 -2.65 16.51
N LEU A 88 7.60 -2.55 15.60
CA LEU A 88 6.20 -2.88 15.91
C LEU A 88 6.07 -4.33 16.38
N ALA A 89 6.62 -5.30 15.63
CA ALA A 89 6.55 -6.71 16.00
C ALA A 89 7.27 -7.01 17.32
N THR A 90 8.38 -6.34 17.62
CA THR A 90 9.13 -6.55 18.85
C THR A 90 8.45 -5.89 20.04
N MET A 91 8.12 -4.60 19.95
CA MET A 91 7.63 -3.82 21.09
C MET A 91 6.12 -4.00 21.31
N ASP A 92 5.33 -4.05 20.23
CA ASP A 92 3.87 -4.12 20.35
C ASP A 92 3.33 -5.54 20.41
N LEU A 93 4.04 -6.53 19.86
CA LEU A 93 3.63 -7.94 19.95
C LEU A 93 4.49 -8.71 20.95
N TYR A 94 5.78 -8.91 20.65
CA TYR A 94 6.65 -9.79 21.44
C TYR A 94 6.80 -9.33 22.89
N ALA A 95 7.15 -8.07 23.14
CA ALA A 95 7.37 -7.54 24.49
C ALA A 95 6.08 -7.54 25.31
N LYS A 96 4.94 -7.13 24.72
CA LYS A 96 3.64 -7.14 25.41
C LYS A 96 3.15 -8.56 25.72
N PHE A 97 3.32 -9.51 24.80
CA PHE A 97 2.88 -10.89 24.98
C PHE A 97 3.75 -11.68 25.96
N THR A 98 5.08 -11.56 25.83
CA THR A 98 6.05 -12.28 26.68
C THR A 98 6.36 -11.55 27.99
N LYS A 99 5.95 -10.29 28.11
CA LYS A 99 6.32 -9.35 29.19
C LYS A 99 7.84 -9.13 29.33
N GLU A 100 8.60 -9.39 28.26
CA GLU A 100 10.05 -9.18 28.23
C GLU A 100 10.38 -7.68 28.32
N GLN A 101 11.32 -7.33 29.21
CA GLN A 101 11.75 -5.95 29.46
C GLN A 101 13.25 -5.75 29.18
N ASN A 102 14.01 -6.83 28.97
CA ASN A 102 15.44 -6.73 28.70
C ASN A 102 15.70 -6.15 27.31
N GLN A 103 16.21 -4.91 27.26
CA GLN A 103 16.52 -4.19 26.03
C GLN A 103 17.47 -4.94 25.10
N ALA A 104 18.52 -5.56 25.62
CA ALA A 104 19.46 -6.31 24.80
C ALA A 104 18.80 -7.51 24.12
N LYS A 105 17.84 -8.15 24.79
CA LYS A 105 17.07 -9.26 24.22
C LYS A 105 16.05 -8.76 23.20
N LEU A 106 15.36 -7.66 23.47
CA LEU A 106 14.42 -7.04 22.51
C LEU A 106 15.13 -6.64 21.21
N VAL A 107 16.32 -6.02 21.29
CA VAL A 107 17.12 -5.68 20.09
C VAL A 107 17.52 -6.93 19.31
N LYS A 108 17.92 -8.02 19.99
CA LYS A 108 18.24 -9.30 19.32
C LYS A 108 17.03 -9.89 18.60
N VAL A 109 15.85 -9.85 19.23
CA VAL A 109 14.60 -10.29 18.62
C VAL A 109 14.26 -9.44 17.39
N GLY A 110 14.33 -8.12 17.50
CA GLY A 110 14.09 -7.23 16.36
C GLY A 110 15.02 -7.51 15.18
N ARG A 111 16.33 -7.62 15.42
CA ARG A 111 17.29 -7.97 14.34
C ARG A 111 16.97 -9.32 13.69
N THR A 112 16.51 -10.29 14.48
CA THR A 112 16.09 -11.60 13.96
C THR A 112 14.83 -11.48 13.10
N LEU A 113 13.84 -10.68 13.53
CA LEU A 113 12.62 -10.42 12.78
C LEU A 113 12.90 -9.70 11.46
N VAL A 114 13.87 -8.78 11.39
CA VAL A 114 14.29 -8.17 10.12
C VAL A 114 14.71 -9.24 9.11
N ILE A 115 15.54 -10.20 9.53
CA ILE A 115 15.99 -11.29 8.64
C ILE A 115 14.79 -12.12 8.17
N VAL A 116 13.88 -12.47 9.09
CA VAL A 116 12.65 -13.21 8.76
C VAL A 116 11.79 -12.44 7.75
N PHE A 117 11.57 -11.14 7.96
CA PHE A 117 10.77 -10.32 7.05
C PHE A 117 11.43 -10.17 5.67
N VAL A 118 12.76 -10.05 5.60
CA VAL A 118 13.49 -10.05 4.32
C VAL A 118 13.28 -11.36 3.57
N LEU A 119 13.40 -12.50 4.25
CA LEU A 119 13.21 -13.82 3.62
C LEU A 119 11.77 -14.00 3.12
N LEU A 120 10.77 -13.60 3.92
CA LEU A 120 9.36 -13.65 3.52
C LEU A 120 9.08 -12.73 2.32
N ALA A 121 9.58 -11.48 2.37
CA ALA A 121 9.41 -10.53 1.28
C ALA A 121 10.09 -11.01 0.00
N ALA A 122 11.31 -11.53 0.08
CA ALA A 122 12.04 -12.08 -1.07
C ALA A 122 11.35 -13.32 -1.67
N SER A 123 10.75 -14.17 -0.83
CA SER A 123 9.98 -15.33 -1.28
C SER A 123 8.65 -14.93 -1.94
N PHE A 124 8.02 -13.85 -1.50
CA PHE A 124 6.75 -13.37 -2.04
C PHE A 124 6.91 -12.45 -3.26
N ALA A 125 8.00 -11.71 -3.37
CA ALA A 125 8.24 -10.73 -4.43
C ALA A 125 8.02 -11.26 -5.86
N PRO A 126 8.42 -12.49 -6.24
CA PRO A 126 8.16 -13.02 -7.58
C PRO A 126 6.67 -13.14 -7.92
N GLN A 127 5.81 -13.35 -6.92
CA GLN A 127 4.35 -13.49 -7.12
C GLN A 127 3.72 -12.17 -7.57
N LEU A 128 4.36 -11.03 -7.26
CA LEU A 128 3.87 -9.71 -7.67
C LEU A 128 3.93 -9.52 -9.19
N ASN A 129 4.74 -10.30 -9.90
CA ASN A 129 4.81 -10.27 -11.36
C ASN A 129 3.49 -10.71 -12.03
N ALA A 130 2.60 -11.42 -11.31
CA ALA A 130 1.30 -11.80 -11.85
C ALA A 130 0.36 -10.60 -12.05
N PHE A 131 0.60 -9.48 -11.34
CA PHE A 131 -0.25 -8.29 -11.44
C PHE A 131 0.15 -7.39 -12.62
N ARG A 132 -0.84 -6.73 -13.22
CA ARG A 132 -0.64 -5.78 -14.33
C ARG A 132 0.01 -4.47 -13.88
N SER A 133 -0.23 -4.06 -12.64
CA SER A 133 0.39 -2.89 -12.01
C SER A 133 0.61 -3.14 -10.53
N ILE A 134 1.86 -3.03 -10.09
CA ILE A 134 2.21 -3.17 -8.67
C ILE A 134 1.58 -2.05 -7.84
N PHE A 135 1.50 -0.83 -8.38
CA PHE A 135 0.84 0.29 -7.72
C PHE A 135 -0.62 -0.01 -7.44
N ALA A 136 -1.38 -0.47 -8.44
CA ALA A 136 -2.79 -0.82 -8.25
C ALA A 136 -2.96 -1.91 -7.19
N TYR A 137 -2.11 -2.95 -7.22
CA TYR A 137 -2.11 -4.00 -6.21
C TYR A 137 -1.89 -3.46 -4.79
N ILE A 138 -0.88 -2.59 -4.61
CA ILE A 138 -0.60 -1.97 -3.31
C ILE A 138 -1.82 -1.17 -2.81
N GLN A 139 -2.46 -0.41 -3.70
CA GLN A 139 -3.62 0.41 -3.35
C GLN A 139 -4.85 -0.44 -2.97
N GLU A 140 -5.12 -1.53 -3.69
CA GLU A 140 -6.18 -2.48 -3.34
C GLU A 140 -5.91 -3.15 -1.99
N PHE A 141 -4.67 -3.61 -1.77
CA PHE A 141 -4.30 -4.25 -0.52
C PHE A 141 -4.39 -3.27 0.67
N GLN A 142 -3.89 -2.05 0.52
CA GLN A 142 -4.00 -1.01 1.54
C GLN A 142 -5.45 -0.64 1.84
N GLY A 143 -6.34 -0.74 0.86
CA GLY A 143 -7.77 -0.44 0.99
C GLY A 143 -8.50 -1.30 2.03
N PHE A 144 -8.00 -2.48 2.37
CA PHE A 144 -8.57 -3.31 3.44
C PHE A 144 -8.37 -2.69 4.84
N ILE A 145 -7.26 -1.99 5.05
CA ILE A 145 -6.77 -1.61 6.39
C ILE A 145 -6.79 -0.09 6.59
N SER A 146 -6.29 0.66 5.61
CA SER A 146 -6.14 2.12 5.67
C SER A 146 -7.43 2.87 6.04
N PRO A 147 -8.58 2.64 5.38
CA PRO A 147 -9.81 3.39 5.70
C PRO A 147 -10.33 3.10 7.12
N GLY A 148 -10.19 1.86 7.61
CA GLY A 148 -10.55 1.48 8.98
C GLY A 148 -9.69 2.19 10.03
N ILE A 149 -8.37 2.17 9.83
CA ILE A 149 -7.43 2.89 10.70
C ILE A 149 -7.78 4.39 10.72
N LEU A 150 -7.89 5.01 9.54
CA LEU A 150 -8.20 6.43 9.41
C LEU A 150 -9.49 6.79 10.14
N ALA A 151 -10.57 6.03 9.92
CA ALA A 151 -11.86 6.28 10.54
C ALA A 151 -11.82 6.11 12.07
N VAL A 152 -11.15 5.06 12.58
CA VAL A 152 -10.97 4.84 14.02
C VAL A 152 -10.20 5.99 14.66
N PHE A 153 -9.12 6.45 14.03
CA PHE A 153 -8.31 7.55 14.56
C PHE A 153 -9.07 8.88 14.56
N ILE A 154 -9.68 9.26 13.43
CA ILE A 154 -10.46 10.51 13.32
C ILE A 154 -11.60 10.49 14.33
N PHE A 155 -12.40 9.41 14.35
CA PHE A 155 -13.55 9.33 15.23
C PHE A 155 -13.15 9.28 16.70
N GLY A 156 -12.11 8.51 17.06
CA GLY A 156 -11.59 8.46 18.42
C GLY A 156 -11.04 9.80 18.91
N PHE A 157 -10.45 10.59 18.02
CA PHE A 157 -9.94 11.92 18.33
C PHE A 157 -11.07 12.93 18.60
N PHE A 158 -12.10 12.97 17.75
CA PHE A 158 -13.22 13.92 17.88
C PHE A 158 -14.32 13.46 18.84
N SER A 159 -14.37 12.16 19.20
CA SER A 159 -15.37 11.59 20.10
C SER A 159 -14.73 10.89 21.30
N PRO A 160 -14.34 11.66 22.35
CA PRO A 160 -13.63 11.13 23.52
C PRO A 160 -14.40 10.10 24.36
N LYS A 161 -15.71 9.99 24.16
CA LYS A 161 -16.58 9.01 24.84
C LYS A 161 -16.73 7.69 24.07
N THR A 162 -16.06 7.54 22.94
CA THR A 162 -16.17 6.33 22.11
C THR A 162 -15.60 5.10 22.83
N PRO A 163 -16.30 3.96 22.87
CA PRO A 163 -15.81 2.77 23.55
C PRO A 163 -14.48 2.27 23.02
N ARG A 164 -13.58 1.82 23.91
CA ARG A 164 -12.25 1.32 23.51
C ARG A 164 -12.30 0.16 22.51
N TYR A 165 -13.31 -0.70 22.60
CA TYR A 165 -13.47 -1.84 21.69
C TYR A 165 -13.86 -1.42 20.26
N PHE A 166 -14.29 -0.18 20.04
CA PHE A 166 -14.53 0.36 18.69
C PHE A 166 -13.28 0.28 17.83
N GLY A 167 -12.07 0.42 18.39
CA GLY A 167 -10.84 0.29 17.61
C GLY A 167 -10.74 -1.05 16.89
N VAL A 168 -11.07 -2.15 17.58
CA VAL A 168 -11.09 -3.49 16.98
C VAL A 168 -12.27 -3.64 16.03
N VAL A 169 -13.47 -3.24 16.46
CA VAL A 169 -14.68 -3.36 15.63
C VAL A 169 -14.55 -2.59 14.33
N GLY A 170 -14.04 -1.36 14.35
CA GLY A 170 -13.87 -0.53 13.17
C GLY A 170 -12.87 -1.10 12.16
N ILE A 171 -11.75 -1.67 12.64
CA ILE A 171 -10.77 -2.34 11.77
C ILE A 171 -11.39 -3.61 11.14
N VAL A 172 -12.11 -4.42 11.92
CA VAL A 172 -12.78 -5.61 11.40
C VAL A 172 -13.87 -5.24 10.40
N THR A 173 -14.70 -4.24 10.71
CA THR A 173 -15.70 -3.70 9.78
C THR A 173 -15.05 -3.25 8.47
N SER A 174 -13.89 -2.58 8.54
CA SER A 174 -13.16 -2.16 7.34
C SER A 174 -12.81 -3.35 6.44
N VAL A 175 -12.23 -4.41 7.00
CA VAL A 175 -11.85 -5.60 6.25
C VAL A 175 -13.07 -6.29 5.64
N VAL A 176 -14.16 -6.43 6.40
CA VAL A 176 -15.39 -7.08 5.94
C VAL A 176 -16.08 -6.27 4.84
N VAL A 177 -16.23 -4.97 5.03
CA VAL A 177 -16.91 -4.08 4.06
C VAL A 177 -16.07 -3.96 2.80
N TYR A 178 -14.77 -3.67 2.91
CA TYR A 178 -13.91 -3.54 1.73
C TYR A 178 -13.81 -4.86 0.96
N GLY A 179 -13.63 -5.98 1.66
CA GLY A 179 -13.62 -7.31 1.05
C GLY A 179 -14.96 -7.66 0.40
N GLY A 180 -16.08 -7.35 1.04
CA GLY A 180 -17.41 -7.51 0.46
C GLY A 180 -17.60 -6.68 -0.82
N LEU A 181 -17.18 -5.41 -0.80
CA LEU A 181 -17.21 -4.55 -1.99
C LEU A 181 -16.31 -5.08 -3.11
N LEU A 182 -15.17 -5.67 -2.78
CA LEU A 182 -14.29 -6.27 -3.78
C LEU A 182 -14.93 -7.51 -4.43
N LEU A 183 -15.67 -8.33 -3.68
CA LEU A 183 -16.31 -9.56 -4.16
C LEU A 183 -17.62 -9.32 -4.91
N PHE A 184 -18.45 -8.39 -4.44
CA PHE A 184 -19.81 -8.18 -4.95
C PHE A 184 -19.97 -6.91 -5.80
N ALA A 185 -19.00 -5.99 -5.75
CA ALA A 185 -19.03 -4.72 -6.46
C ALA A 185 -17.63 -4.37 -7.01
N SER A 186 -17.01 -5.34 -7.69
CA SER A 186 -15.65 -5.24 -8.23
C SER A 186 -15.48 -4.08 -9.21
N ASP A 187 -16.57 -3.67 -9.87
CA ASP A 187 -16.60 -2.57 -10.85
C ASP A 187 -16.40 -1.18 -10.21
N ILE A 188 -16.58 -1.06 -8.89
CA ILE A 188 -16.32 0.18 -8.16
C ILE A 188 -14.82 0.38 -8.02
N ALA A 189 -14.32 1.54 -8.46
CA ALA A 189 -12.92 1.92 -8.28
C ALA A 189 -12.48 1.83 -6.81
N PHE A 190 -11.26 1.35 -6.57
CA PHE A 190 -10.70 1.13 -5.22
C PHE A 190 -10.85 2.35 -4.30
N LEU A 191 -10.68 3.56 -4.84
CA LEU A 191 -10.80 4.82 -4.10
C LEU A 191 -12.22 5.04 -3.56
N ASN A 192 -13.24 4.75 -4.38
CA ASN A 192 -14.64 4.84 -3.97
C ASN A 192 -14.98 3.76 -2.95
N ARG A 193 -14.44 2.54 -3.10
CA ARG A 193 -14.58 1.49 -2.08
C ARG A 193 -13.99 1.92 -0.73
N MET A 194 -12.82 2.58 -0.73
CA MET A 194 -12.23 3.12 0.49
C MET A 194 -13.12 4.19 1.12
N ALA A 195 -13.68 5.10 0.32
CA ALA A 195 -14.58 6.15 0.82
C ALA A 195 -15.84 5.57 1.47
N ILE A 196 -16.48 4.59 0.83
CA ILE A 196 -17.63 3.86 1.39
C ILE A 196 -17.23 3.20 2.71
N THR A 197 -16.07 2.53 2.73
CA THR A 197 -15.55 1.83 3.91
C THR A 197 -15.35 2.80 5.08
N VAL A 198 -14.71 3.96 4.86
CA VAL A 198 -14.60 5.03 5.88
C VAL A 198 -15.98 5.41 6.42
N GLY A 199 -16.93 5.71 5.53
CA GLY A 199 -18.29 6.09 5.91
C GLY A 199 -18.97 5.04 6.79
N THR A 200 -18.86 3.76 6.44
CA THR A 200 -19.44 2.66 7.22
C THR A 200 -18.79 2.49 8.60
N VAL A 201 -17.47 2.66 8.70
CA VAL A 201 -16.76 2.57 9.98
C VAL A 201 -17.11 3.75 10.88
N LEU A 202 -17.23 4.97 10.33
CA LEU A 202 -17.70 6.14 11.09
C LEU A 202 -19.13 5.96 11.58
N ALA A 203 -20.03 5.43 10.74
CA ALA A 203 -21.41 5.12 11.13
C ALA A 203 -21.46 4.06 12.25
N THR A 204 -20.59 3.05 12.17
CA THR A 204 -20.44 2.04 13.24
C THR A 204 -19.96 2.69 14.54
N GLY A 205 -18.97 3.57 14.48
CA GLY A 205 -18.46 4.32 15.64
C GLY A 205 -19.55 5.18 16.27
N LEU A 206 -20.31 5.92 15.45
CA LEU A 206 -21.43 6.74 15.91
C LEU A 206 -22.48 5.89 16.61
N THR A 207 -22.88 4.77 16.00
CA THR A 207 -23.87 3.84 16.56
C THR A 207 -23.42 3.29 17.91
N LEU A 208 -22.17 2.81 18.01
CA LEU A 208 -21.62 2.28 19.26
C LEU A 208 -21.52 3.34 20.35
N THR A 209 -21.13 4.56 20.00
CA THR A 209 -21.03 5.67 20.95
C THR A 209 -22.39 6.14 21.45
N ILE A 210 -23.43 6.12 20.62
CA ILE A 210 -24.80 6.44 21.06
C ILE A 210 -25.35 5.33 21.97
N LEU A 211 -25.12 4.06 21.62
CA LEU A 211 -25.69 2.92 22.37
C LEU A 211 -24.98 2.67 23.70
N LYS A 212 -23.66 2.78 23.74
CA LYS A 212 -22.84 2.48 24.92
C LYS A 212 -21.69 3.46 25.07
N PRO A 213 -21.95 4.76 25.30
CA PRO A 213 -20.89 5.73 25.52
C PRO A 213 -20.10 5.37 26.79
N MET A 214 -18.80 5.68 26.81
CA MET A 214 -18.02 5.58 28.04
C MET A 214 -18.51 6.62 29.05
N ALA A 215 -18.55 6.22 30.33
CA ALA A 215 -18.98 7.06 31.44
C ALA A 215 -18.08 8.31 31.58
N GLU A 216 -16.77 8.11 31.42
CA GLU A 216 -15.79 9.20 31.43
C GLU A 216 -15.10 9.33 30.07
N PRO A 217 -14.91 10.56 29.57
CA PRO A 217 -14.16 10.80 28.35
C PRO A 217 -12.69 10.41 28.53
N VAL A 218 -12.06 9.90 27.48
CA VAL A 218 -10.62 9.63 27.48
C VAL A 218 -9.86 10.93 27.72
N LYS A 219 -9.11 11.00 28.82
CA LYS A 219 -8.19 12.11 29.09
C LYS A 219 -6.90 11.86 28.31
N MET A 220 -6.66 12.66 27.29
CA MET A 220 -5.39 12.65 26.57
C MET A 220 -4.32 13.28 27.46
N PRO A 221 -3.13 12.67 27.61
CA PRO A 221 -2.03 13.30 28.34
C PRO A 221 -1.64 14.59 27.62
N ILE A 222 -1.61 15.71 28.35
CA ILE A 222 -1.13 16.98 27.83
C ILE A 222 0.39 16.87 27.73
N ASN A 223 0.93 17.11 26.54
CA ASN A 223 2.36 17.13 26.32
C ASN A 223 2.80 18.58 26.07
N ASP A 224 3.20 19.27 27.14
CA ASP A 224 3.63 20.69 27.10
C ASP A 224 4.99 20.87 26.38
N VAL A 225 5.63 19.78 25.95
CA VAL A 225 6.94 19.78 25.29
C VAL A 225 6.85 20.18 23.81
N ILE A 226 5.67 20.09 23.19
CA ILE A 226 5.48 20.42 21.77
C ILE A 226 4.91 21.83 21.66
N ASP A 227 5.76 22.76 21.22
CA ASP A 227 5.34 24.12 20.91
C ASP A 227 4.38 24.12 19.71
N LEU A 228 3.14 24.53 19.95
CA LEU A 228 2.07 24.63 18.95
C LEU A 228 2.00 26.01 18.29
N THR A 229 2.99 26.90 18.53
CA THR A 229 3.01 28.21 17.90
C THR A 229 3.13 28.11 16.37
N GLU A 230 2.19 28.74 15.67
CA GLU A 230 2.18 28.74 14.21
C GLU A 230 3.35 29.59 13.67
N SER A 231 4.20 28.98 12.83
CA SER A 231 5.18 29.74 12.06
C SER A 231 4.49 30.49 10.92
N ARG A 232 4.63 31.83 10.90
CA ARG A 232 4.09 32.69 9.84
C ARG A 232 4.58 32.28 8.45
N PHE A 233 5.84 31.85 8.34
CA PHE A 233 6.40 31.37 7.08
C PHE A 233 5.73 30.07 6.62
N ALA A 234 5.57 29.11 7.54
CA ALA A 234 4.91 27.83 7.22
C ALA A 234 3.46 28.05 6.73
N LYS A 235 2.74 28.98 7.36
CA LYS A 235 1.38 29.35 6.95
C LYS A 235 1.33 29.94 5.54
N MET A 236 2.24 30.86 5.23
CA MET A 236 2.33 31.49 3.91
C MET A 236 2.71 30.48 2.82
N ALA A 237 3.68 29.61 3.09
CA ALA A 237 4.06 28.52 2.19
C ALA A 237 2.88 27.54 1.97
N GLY A 238 2.15 27.19 3.02
CA GLY A 238 0.96 26.33 2.93
C GLY A 238 -0.13 26.93 2.04
N ILE A 239 -0.43 28.23 2.19
CA ILE A 239 -1.38 28.94 1.33
C ILE A 239 -0.90 28.94 -0.13
N ALA A 240 0.39 29.18 -0.37
CA ALA A 240 0.95 29.15 -1.73
C ALA A 240 0.79 27.77 -2.39
N VAL A 241 1.02 26.68 -1.65
CA VAL A 241 0.81 25.30 -2.15
C VAL A 241 -0.65 25.06 -2.50
N VAL A 242 -1.60 25.53 -1.68
CA VAL A 242 -3.04 25.40 -1.96
C VAL A 242 -3.41 26.16 -3.23
N ILE A 243 -2.97 27.41 -3.37
CA ILE A 243 -3.24 28.24 -4.56
C ILE A 243 -2.66 27.59 -5.81
N LEU A 244 -1.41 27.12 -5.76
CA LEU A 244 -0.76 26.47 -6.89
C LEU A 244 -1.50 25.19 -7.28
N THR A 245 -1.98 24.41 -6.30
CA THR A 245 -2.77 23.21 -6.56
C THR A 245 -4.08 23.56 -7.25
N ILE A 246 -4.82 24.56 -6.76
CA ILE A 246 -6.06 25.03 -7.40
C ILE A 246 -5.78 25.51 -8.83
N ALA A 247 -4.70 26.26 -9.04
CA ALA A 247 -4.32 26.73 -10.36
C ALA A 247 -4.03 25.58 -11.33
N LEU A 248 -3.32 24.54 -10.89
CA LEU A 248 -3.09 23.34 -11.70
C LEU A 248 -4.42 22.68 -12.09
N TYR A 249 -5.36 22.54 -11.17
CA TYR A 249 -6.69 22.00 -11.50
C TYR A 249 -7.42 22.88 -12.51
N ILE A 250 -7.40 24.21 -12.38
CA ILE A 250 -8.08 25.12 -13.33
C ILE A 250 -7.45 25.06 -14.74
N ILE A 251 -6.12 24.98 -14.83
CA ILE A 251 -5.39 24.99 -16.10
C ILE A 251 -5.60 23.69 -16.89
N PHE A 252 -5.68 22.56 -16.20
CA PHE A 252 -5.74 21.22 -16.80
C PHE A 252 -7.13 20.56 -16.72
N TRP A 253 -8.16 21.32 -16.33
CA TRP A 253 -9.57 20.89 -16.38
C TRP A 253 -10.12 20.96 -17.80
#